data_AF-A0A5C3E659-F1
#
_entry.id   AF-A0A5C3E659-F1
#
_cell.length_a   1.000
_cell.length_b   1.000
_cell.length_c   1.000
_cell.angle_alpha   90.00
_cell.angle_beta   90.00
_cell.angle_gamma   90.00
#
_symmetry.space_group_name_H-M   'P 1'
#
loop_
_entity.id
_entity.type
_entity.pdbx_description
1 polymer ?
#
loop_
_entity_poly.entity_id
_entity_poly.type
_entity_poly.pdbx_seq_one_letter_code
_entity_poly.pdbx_strand_id
1 'polypeptide(L)'
;MQVAYLLIPFIFITGAFSVNPKNLPKIVKQFDETVDLWKGLYSGGYLPGSHSVHSNTPPTSGWLEYLEENGYKVLKLSFDRMSTYKKTDAAREEFEVLLKYARDPLAQQHLVLKDQSVKRAAHSLIKKYAEHLQSRPQNVVVYRALKSSPFARSTRIIHSASPSAFGEANRLGNEKASTSDASAISFGEDSK
;
A
#
# COMPACT_ATOMS: atom_id res chain seq x y z
N MET A 1 -13.17 60.34 4.83
CA MET A 1 -12.09 59.43 4.37
C MET A 1 -12.66 58.02 4.34
N GLN A 2 -12.93 57.48 3.15
CA GLN A 2 -13.46 56.12 2.97
C GLN A 2 -12.31 55.12 2.98
N VAL A 3 -12.31 54.20 3.95
CA VAL A 3 -11.35 53.09 4.03
C VAL A 3 -11.92 51.94 3.19
N ALA A 4 -11.36 51.74 2.00
CA ALA A 4 -11.69 50.61 1.14
C ALA A 4 -11.03 49.33 1.67
N TYR A 5 -11.84 48.42 2.22
CA TYR A 5 -11.41 47.07 2.58
C TYR A 5 -11.26 46.22 1.31
N LEU A 6 -10.01 45.95 0.92
CA LEU A 6 -9.67 44.99 -0.13
C LEU A 6 -9.72 43.57 0.47
N LEU A 7 -10.84 42.88 0.27
CA LEU A 7 -10.96 41.43 0.50
C LEU A 7 -10.20 40.70 -0.60
N ILE A 8 -9.03 40.17 -0.27
CA ILE A 8 -8.28 39.24 -1.13
C ILE A 8 -8.78 37.82 -0.79
N PRO A 9 -9.49 37.12 -1.68
CA PRO A 9 -9.73 35.70 -1.49
C PRO A 9 -8.41 34.95 -1.68
N PHE A 10 -7.88 34.39 -0.60
CA PHE A 10 -6.72 33.52 -0.60
C PHE A 10 -7.13 32.18 -1.23
N ILE A 11 -7.05 32.09 -2.56
CA ILE A 11 -7.27 30.85 -3.30
C ILE A 11 -6.07 29.93 -2.98
N PHE A 12 -6.26 29.02 -2.03
CA PHE A 12 -5.36 27.88 -1.80
C PHE A 12 -5.43 26.95 -3.02
N ILE A 13 -4.65 27.26 -4.06
CA ILE A 13 -4.34 26.30 -5.12
C ILE A 13 -3.33 25.32 -4.54
N THR A 14 -3.80 24.29 -3.84
CA THR A 14 -2.95 23.15 -3.51
C THR A 14 -2.58 22.44 -4.81
N GLY A 15 -1.35 22.65 -5.26
CA GLY A 15 -0.75 21.96 -6.39
C GLY A 15 -0.76 20.44 -6.15
N ALA A 16 -1.77 19.77 -6.70
CA ALA A 16 -1.70 18.33 -6.90
C ALA A 16 -0.60 18.09 -7.94
N PHE A 17 0.54 17.56 -7.49
CA PHE A 17 1.51 16.89 -8.36
C PHE A 17 0.79 15.71 -9.03
N SER A 18 0.05 16.01 -10.10
CA SER A 18 -0.61 15.02 -10.94
C SER A 18 0.45 14.44 -11.85
N VAL A 19 1.15 13.43 -11.34
CA VAL A 19 1.76 12.42 -12.22
C VAL A 19 0.57 11.77 -12.93
N ASN A 20 0.19 12.34 -14.07
CA ASN A 20 -0.86 11.82 -14.92
C ASN A 20 -0.23 10.68 -15.72
N PRO A 21 -0.47 9.40 -15.38
CA PRO A 21 -0.03 8.33 -16.25
C PRO A 21 -0.69 8.56 -17.62
N LYS A 22 0.13 8.67 -18.67
CA LYS A 22 -0.31 9.09 -20.02
C LYS A 22 -1.50 8.29 -20.59
N ASN A 23 -1.85 7.14 -20.00
CA ASN A 23 -2.87 6.21 -20.50
C ASN A 23 -3.88 5.74 -19.43
N LEU A 24 -4.45 6.63 -18.59
CA LEU A 24 -5.52 6.23 -17.67
C LEU A 24 -6.85 5.99 -18.45
N PRO A 25 -7.46 4.80 -18.39
CA PRO A 25 -8.76 4.54 -19.04
C PRO A 25 -9.87 5.43 -18.49
N LYS A 26 -10.83 5.83 -19.34
CA LYS A 26 -11.98 6.67 -18.92
C LYS A 26 -12.74 6.07 -17.73
N ILE A 27 -12.95 4.76 -17.72
CA ILE A 27 -13.65 4.04 -16.65
C ILE A 27 -12.91 4.14 -15.30
N VAL A 28 -11.58 4.08 -15.32
CA VAL A 28 -10.73 4.20 -14.12
C VAL A 28 -10.67 5.64 -13.61
N LYS A 29 -10.88 6.65 -14.48
CA LYS A 29 -10.91 8.06 -14.06
C LYS A 29 -12.15 8.42 -13.22
N GLN A 30 -13.19 7.59 -13.23
CA GLN A 30 -14.46 7.91 -12.57
C GLN A 30 -14.39 7.78 -11.04
N PHE A 31 -13.49 6.95 -10.52
CA PHE A 31 -13.40 6.65 -9.10
C PHE A 31 -11.96 6.85 -8.60
N ASP A 32 -11.78 7.74 -7.61
CA ASP A 32 -10.47 8.10 -7.06
C ASP A 32 -9.67 6.88 -6.58
N GLU A 33 -10.34 5.88 -5.99
CA GLU A 33 -9.69 4.64 -5.56
C GLU A 33 -9.08 3.88 -6.73
N THR A 34 -9.81 3.74 -7.84
CA THR A 34 -9.31 3.04 -9.02
C THR A 34 -8.16 3.81 -9.69
N VAL A 35 -8.15 5.15 -9.60
CA VAL A 35 -7.02 5.98 -10.03
C VAL A 35 -5.78 5.68 -9.20
N ASP A 36 -5.92 5.59 -7.88
CA ASP A 36 -4.82 5.33 -6.96
C ASP A 36 -4.28 3.89 -7.12
N LEU A 37 -5.16 2.90 -7.29
CA LEU A 37 -4.79 1.52 -7.64
C LEU A 37 -4.03 1.45 -8.97
N TRP A 38 -4.44 2.25 -9.96
CA TRP A 38 -3.76 2.28 -11.26
C TRP A 38 -2.38 2.92 -11.17
N LYS A 39 -2.26 4.05 -10.47
CA LYS A 39 -0.97 4.73 -10.24
C LYS A 39 -0.02 3.83 -9.44
N GLY A 40 -0.57 3.18 -8.42
CA GLY A 40 -0.26 1.84 -7.95
C GLY A 40 0.70 1.02 -8.76
N LEU A 41 0.02 0.27 -9.58
CA LEU A 41 0.55 -0.71 -10.45
C LEU A 41 1.49 -0.12 -11.50
N TYR A 42 1.20 1.09 -11.98
CA TYR A 42 2.00 1.75 -13.01
C TYR A 42 3.38 2.21 -12.50
N SER A 43 3.43 2.83 -11.33
CA SER A 43 4.66 3.45 -10.80
C SER A 43 5.57 2.47 -10.07
N GLY A 44 4.99 1.59 -9.26
CA GLY A 44 5.76 0.67 -8.41
C GLY A 44 5.39 -0.80 -8.58
N GLY A 45 4.45 -1.14 -9.47
CA GLY A 45 3.97 -2.51 -9.61
C GLY A 45 3.18 -3.00 -8.40
N TYR A 46 2.64 -2.10 -7.56
CA TYR A 46 2.02 -2.48 -6.30
C TYR A 46 0.50 -2.59 -6.37
N LEU A 47 -0.06 -3.57 -5.67
CA LEU A 47 -1.49 -3.67 -5.34
C LEU A 47 -1.67 -3.72 -3.81
N PRO A 48 -2.58 -2.91 -3.24
CA PRO A 48 -2.79 -2.85 -1.80
C PRO A 48 -3.77 -3.92 -1.32
N GLY A 49 -3.33 -4.72 -0.35
CA GLY A 49 -4.19 -5.66 0.36
C GLY A 49 -4.89 -5.04 1.57
N SER A 50 -4.18 -4.22 2.34
CA SER A 50 -4.74 -3.53 3.52
C SER A 50 -4.43 -2.03 3.58
N HIS A 51 -3.36 -1.56 2.92
CA HIS A 51 -2.99 -0.15 2.85
C HIS A 51 -2.32 0.20 1.52
N SER A 52 -2.74 1.29 0.87
CA SER A 52 -2.01 1.88 -0.26
C SER A 52 -0.83 2.70 0.26
N VAL A 53 0.41 2.35 -0.09
CA VAL A 53 1.61 3.13 0.31
C VAL A 53 1.58 4.57 -0.25
N HIS A 54 0.89 4.77 -1.37
CA HIS A 54 0.97 6.02 -2.12
C HIS A 54 -0.14 7.02 -1.77
N SER A 55 -1.33 6.51 -1.43
CA SER A 55 -2.41 7.32 -0.87
C SER A 55 -2.50 7.23 0.64
N ASN A 56 -1.72 6.34 1.27
CA ASN A 56 -1.75 6.04 2.71
C ASN A 56 -3.18 5.82 3.24
N THR A 57 -4.04 5.34 2.35
CA THR A 57 -5.47 5.12 2.56
C THR A 57 -5.68 3.62 2.50
N PRO A 58 -6.37 2.99 3.46
CA PRO A 58 -6.78 1.61 3.31
C PRO A 58 -7.65 1.48 2.05
N PRO A 59 -7.56 0.37 1.29
CA PRO A 59 -8.56 0.08 0.28
C PRO A 59 -9.94 0.05 0.94
N THR A 60 -10.97 0.48 0.21
CA THR A 60 -12.34 0.33 0.69
C THR A 60 -12.68 -1.14 0.83
N SER A 61 -13.68 -1.46 1.67
CA SER A 61 -14.26 -2.81 1.69
C SER A 61 -14.69 -3.24 0.28
N GLY A 62 -15.12 -2.28 -0.56
CA GLY A 62 -15.49 -2.51 -1.94
C GLY A 62 -14.41 -3.15 -2.82
N TRP A 63 -13.13 -2.79 -2.64
CA TRP A 63 -12.04 -3.43 -3.38
C TRP A 63 -11.83 -4.88 -2.91
N LEU A 64 -11.85 -5.10 -1.59
CA LEU A 64 -11.65 -6.42 -0.99
C LEU A 64 -12.78 -7.38 -1.34
N GLU A 65 -14.04 -6.93 -1.17
CA GLU A 65 -15.25 -7.66 -1.58
C GLU A 65 -15.18 -8.01 -3.07
N TYR A 66 -14.76 -7.07 -3.92
CA TYR A 66 -14.63 -7.33 -5.34
C TYR A 66 -13.57 -8.40 -5.66
N LEU A 67 -12.43 -8.37 -4.99
CA LEU A 67 -11.39 -9.38 -5.15
C LEU A 67 -11.89 -10.77 -4.76
N GLU A 68 -12.57 -10.87 -3.62
CA GLU A 68 -13.13 -12.12 -3.11
C GLU A 68 -14.20 -12.69 -4.06
N GLU A 69 -15.13 -11.86 -4.53
CA GLU A 69 -16.23 -12.29 -5.41
C GLU A 69 -15.77 -12.58 -6.85
N ASN A 70 -14.90 -11.74 -7.41
CA ASN A 70 -14.64 -11.68 -8.85
C ASN A 70 -13.15 -11.79 -9.23
N GLY A 71 -12.24 -11.52 -8.31
CA GLY A 71 -10.81 -11.35 -8.58
C GLY A 71 -10.18 -12.56 -9.26
N TYR A 72 -10.39 -13.76 -8.69
CA TYR A 72 -9.86 -15.00 -9.24
C TYR A 72 -10.34 -15.26 -10.68
N LYS A 73 -11.65 -15.08 -10.93
CA LYS A 73 -12.27 -15.32 -12.24
C LYS A 73 -11.72 -14.37 -13.30
N VAL A 74 -11.62 -13.08 -12.97
CA VAL A 74 -11.13 -12.04 -13.90
C VAL A 74 -9.65 -12.26 -14.22
N LEU A 75 -8.85 -12.59 -13.21
CA LEU A 75 -7.43 -12.88 -13.38
C LEU A 75 -7.24 -14.11 -14.24
N LYS A 76 -7.86 -15.25 -13.90
CA LYS A 76 -7.73 -16.50 -14.66
C LYS A 76 -8.07 -16.29 -16.14
N LEU A 77 -9.18 -15.62 -16.43
CA LEU A 77 -9.56 -15.28 -17.81
C LEU A 77 -8.52 -14.41 -18.52
N SER A 78 -7.91 -13.45 -17.81
CA SER A 78 -6.87 -12.58 -18.36
C SER A 78 -5.60 -13.35 -18.68
N PHE A 79 -5.24 -14.33 -17.85
CA PHE A 79 -4.09 -15.20 -18.08
C PHE A 79 -4.34 -16.20 -19.19
N ASP A 80 -5.53 -16.79 -19.27
CA ASP A 80 -5.89 -17.72 -20.34
C ASP A 80 -5.79 -17.04 -21.72
N ARG A 81 -6.22 -15.78 -21.81
CA ARG A 81 -6.11 -14.94 -23.02
C ARG A 81 -4.69 -14.44 -23.33
N MET A 82 -3.74 -14.63 -22.41
CA MET A 82 -2.37 -14.23 -22.63
C MET A 82 -1.71 -15.20 -23.64
N SER A 83 -0.95 -14.64 -24.57
CA SER A 83 -0.21 -15.42 -25.56
C SER A 83 0.83 -16.34 -24.92
N THR A 84 1.04 -17.54 -25.46
CA THR A 84 1.97 -18.55 -24.91
C THR A 84 3.38 -18.02 -24.66
N TYR A 85 3.92 -17.19 -25.57
CA TYR A 85 5.25 -16.60 -25.43
C TYR A 85 5.41 -15.64 -24.23
N LYS A 86 4.31 -15.17 -23.63
CA LYS A 86 4.31 -14.33 -22.43
C LYS A 86 4.12 -15.12 -21.15
N LYS A 87 3.77 -16.41 -21.24
CA LYS A 87 3.61 -17.33 -20.11
C LYS A 87 4.94 -18.00 -19.78
N THR A 88 5.95 -17.19 -19.52
CA THR A 88 7.24 -17.68 -19.00
C THR A 88 7.01 -18.29 -17.61
N ASP A 89 7.93 -19.11 -17.13
CA ASP A 89 7.80 -19.72 -15.80
C ASP A 89 7.80 -18.66 -14.69
N ALA A 90 8.63 -17.63 -14.82
CA ALA A 90 8.60 -16.47 -13.92
C ALA A 90 7.23 -15.74 -13.92
N ALA A 91 6.63 -15.54 -15.10
CA ALA A 91 5.31 -14.92 -15.21
C ALA A 91 4.21 -15.82 -14.63
N ARG A 92 4.33 -17.15 -14.75
CA ARG A 92 3.41 -18.12 -14.12
C ARG A 92 3.49 -18.06 -12.60
N GLU A 93 4.69 -18.12 -12.04
CA GLU A 93 4.90 -18.07 -10.59
C GLU A 93 4.35 -16.77 -10.01
N GLU A 94 4.68 -15.62 -10.61
CA GLU A 94 4.18 -14.33 -10.14
C GLU A 94 2.65 -14.21 -10.33
N PHE A 95 2.11 -14.81 -11.39
CA PHE A 95 0.67 -14.86 -11.60
C PHE A 95 -0.04 -15.71 -10.54
N GLU A 96 0.54 -16.82 -10.10
CA GLU A 96 0.01 -17.62 -8.99
C GLU A 96 0.01 -16.83 -7.66
N VAL A 97 1.02 -15.99 -7.42
CA VAL A 97 1.01 -15.07 -6.27
C VAL A 97 -0.14 -14.07 -6.40
N LEU A 98 -0.37 -13.51 -7.59
CA LEU A 98 -1.50 -12.61 -7.85
C LEU A 98 -2.87 -13.30 -7.66
N LEU A 99 -3.00 -14.58 -8.02
CA LEU A 99 -4.21 -15.37 -7.75
C LEU A 99 -4.43 -15.60 -6.26
N LYS A 100 -3.37 -15.91 -5.50
CA LYS A 100 -3.45 -16.07 -4.04
C LYS A 100 -3.88 -14.77 -3.38
N TYR A 101 -3.27 -13.65 -3.77
CA TYR A 101 -3.65 -12.32 -3.32
C TYR A 101 -5.12 -12.00 -3.61
N ALA A 102 -5.66 -12.38 -4.78
CA ALA A 102 -7.06 -12.12 -5.07
C ALA A 102 -8.03 -12.95 -4.21
N ARG A 103 -7.60 -14.10 -3.68
CA ARG A 103 -8.41 -14.92 -2.76
C ARG A 103 -8.34 -14.42 -1.33
N ASP A 104 -7.15 -13.98 -0.92
CA ASP A 104 -6.91 -13.46 0.42
C ASP A 104 -6.03 -12.20 0.32
N PRO A 105 -6.65 -11.04 0.05
CA PRO A 105 -5.92 -9.78 -0.06
C PRO A 105 -5.37 -9.32 1.30
N LEU A 106 -5.93 -9.79 2.43
CA LEU A 106 -5.49 -9.37 3.75
C LEU A 106 -4.26 -10.15 4.23
N ALA A 107 -4.03 -11.36 3.73
CA ALA A 107 -2.80 -12.12 3.99
C ALA A 107 -1.52 -11.40 3.51
N GLN A 108 -1.64 -10.50 2.53
CA GLN A 108 -0.51 -9.74 2.00
C GLN A 108 -0.83 -8.24 2.03
N GLN A 109 -0.20 -7.50 2.94
CA GLN A 109 -0.39 -6.05 3.04
C GLN A 109 -0.18 -5.33 1.70
N HIS A 110 0.82 -5.78 0.94
CA HIS A 110 1.13 -5.31 -0.40
C HIS A 110 1.62 -6.46 -1.29
N LEU A 111 1.17 -6.46 -2.54
CA LEU A 111 1.70 -7.33 -3.58
C LEU A 111 2.53 -6.51 -4.56
N VAL A 112 3.79 -6.89 -4.77
CA VAL A 112 4.67 -6.28 -5.77
C VAL A 112 4.79 -7.21 -6.98
N LEU A 113 4.43 -6.69 -8.14
CA LEU A 113 4.54 -7.36 -9.43
C LEU A 113 5.72 -6.77 -10.21
N LYS A 114 6.52 -7.63 -10.82
CA LYS A 114 7.70 -7.29 -11.62
C LYS A 114 7.42 -7.52 -13.10
N ASP A 115 6.84 -8.68 -13.44
CA ASP A 115 6.54 -9.08 -14.82
C ASP A 115 5.50 -8.17 -15.47
N GLN A 116 5.81 -7.73 -16.69
CA GLN A 116 4.97 -6.78 -17.40
C GLN A 116 3.65 -7.40 -17.89
N SER A 117 3.62 -8.71 -18.16
CA SER A 117 2.42 -9.42 -18.57
C SER A 117 1.48 -9.63 -17.38
N VAL A 118 2.01 -9.96 -16.20
CA VAL A 118 1.24 -10.06 -14.96
C VAL A 118 0.67 -8.68 -14.56
N LYS A 119 1.47 -7.61 -14.66
CA LYS A 119 0.98 -6.23 -14.50
C LYS A 119 -0.17 -5.88 -15.44
N ARG A 120 -0.17 -6.38 -16.68
CA ARG A 120 -1.31 -6.17 -17.62
C ARG A 120 -2.57 -6.90 -17.17
N ALA A 121 -2.44 -8.09 -16.59
CA ALA A 121 -3.57 -8.80 -16.00
C ALA A 121 -4.13 -8.02 -14.80
N ALA A 122 -3.27 -7.53 -13.91
CA ALA A 122 -3.66 -6.67 -12.81
C ALA A 122 -4.30 -5.34 -13.26
N HIS A 123 -3.83 -4.70 -14.33
CA HIS A 123 -4.53 -3.53 -14.90
C HIS A 123 -5.92 -3.89 -15.43
N SER A 124 -6.10 -5.09 -15.98
CA SER A 124 -7.41 -5.56 -16.43
C SER A 124 -8.36 -5.78 -15.24
N LEU A 125 -7.83 -6.31 -14.14
CA LEU A 125 -8.57 -6.45 -12.88
C LEU A 125 -9.08 -5.09 -12.36
N ILE A 126 -8.22 -4.06 -12.34
CA ILE A 126 -8.61 -2.71 -11.92
C ILE A 126 -9.69 -2.11 -12.85
N LYS A 127 -9.61 -2.35 -14.17
CA LYS A 127 -10.67 -1.91 -15.10
C LYS A 127 -11.99 -2.58 -14.78
N LYS A 128 -11.99 -3.90 -14.53
CA LYS A 128 -13.20 -4.66 -14.22
C LYS A 128 -13.80 -4.26 -12.87
N TYR A 129 -12.96 -3.91 -11.91
CA TYR A 129 -13.40 -3.29 -10.66
C TYR A 129 -14.06 -1.93 -10.92
N ALA A 130 -13.45 -1.06 -11.72
CA ALA A 130 -14.04 0.23 -12.08
C ALA A 130 -15.39 0.08 -12.82
N GLU A 131 -15.54 -0.92 -13.69
CA GLU A 131 -16.83 -1.28 -14.30
C GLU A 131 -17.85 -1.73 -13.23
N HIS A 132 -17.43 -2.55 -12.26
CA HIS A 132 -18.28 -3.00 -11.15
C HIS A 132 -18.77 -1.84 -10.28
N LEU A 133 -17.94 -0.83 -10.06
CA LEU A 133 -18.31 0.36 -9.28
C LEU A 133 -19.36 1.24 -9.98
N GLN A 134 -19.53 1.14 -11.30
CA GLN A 134 -20.61 1.87 -11.98
C GLN A 134 -21.99 1.42 -11.53
N SER A 135 -22.16 0.13 -11.21
CA SER A 135 -23.42 -0.40 -10.68
C SER A 135 -23.49 -0.36 -9.15
N ARG A 136 -22.36 -0.16 -8.47
CA ARG A 136 -22.26 -0.10 -6.99
C ARG A 136 -21.39 1.07 -6.51
N PRO A 137 -21.74 2.33 -6.83
CA PRO A 137 -20.90 3.48 -6.47
C PRO A 137 -20.73 3.66 -4.97
N GLN A 138 -21.69 3.18 -4.16
CA GLN A 138 -21.64 3.22 -2.70
C GLN A 138 -20.38 2.55 -2.11
N ASN A 139 -19.81 1.57 -2.82
CA ASN A 139 -18.65 0.81 -2.38
C ASN A 139 -17.37 1.66 -2.28
N VAL A 140 -17.36 2.88 -2.85
CA VAL A 140 -16.21 3.80 -2.82
C VAL A 140 -16.51 5.19 -2.28
N VAL A 141 -17.72 5.44 -1.80
CA VAL A 141 -18.15 6.77 -1.33
C VAL A 141 -17.27 7.28 -0.18
N VAL A 142 -16.89 6.39 0.73
CA VAL A 142 -16.05 6.73 1.90
C VAL A 142 -14.59 6.98 1.54
N TYR A 143 -14.13 6.57 0.35
CA TYR A 143 -12.71 6.62 0.00
C TYR A 143 -12.11 8.03 0.05
N ARG A 144 -12.86 9.03 -0.43
CA ARG A 144 -12.41 10.43 -0.39
C ARG A 144 -12.23 10.95 1.04
N ALA A 145 -13.13 10.56 1.93
CA ALA A 145 -13.06 10.94 3.34
C ALA A 145 -11.89 10.23 4.06
N LEU A 146 -11.65 8.96 3.74
CA LEU A 146 -10.49 8.22 4.26
C LEU A 146 -9.16 8.83 3.78
N LYS A 147 -9.10 9.24 2.52
CA LYS A 147 -7.92 9.86 1.91
C LYS A 147 -7.60 11.24 2.48
N SER A 148 -8.60 12.02 2.87
CA SER A 148 -8.41 13.35 3.47
C SER A 148 -8.20 13.31 4.99
N SER A 149 -8.42 12.15 5.63
CA SER A 149 -8.30 11.98 7.08
C SER A 149 -6.88 12.28 7.60
N PRO A 150 -6.75 12.95 8.77
CA PRO A 150 -5.46 13.18 9.43
C PRO A 150 -4.67 11.88 9.71
N PHE A 151 -5.35 10.74 9.87
CA PHE A 151 -4.69 9.44 10.04
C PHE A 151 -3.86 9.04 8.82
N ALA A 152 -4.30 9.38 7.60
CA ALA A 152 -3.51 9.19 6.38
C ALA A 152 -2.34 10.18 6.26
N ARG A 153 -2.27 11.23 7.09
CA ARG A 153 -1.11 12.15 7.15
C ARG A 153 -0.07 11.69 8.15
N SER A 154 -0.46 11.18 9.32
CA SER A 154 0.48 10.81 10.39
C SER A 154 1.43 9.67 10.02
N THR A 155 0.96 8.66 9.28
CA THR A 155 1.84 7.56 8.82
C THR A 155 2.81 7.96 7.70
N ARG A 156 2.61 9.13 7.07
CA ARG A 156 3.56 9.71 6.10
C ARG A 156 4.80 10.27 6.79
N ILE A 157 4.68 10.72 8.04
CA ILE A 157 5.80 11.25 8.85
C ILE A 157 6.64 10.09 9.43
N ILE A 158 5.99 8.96 9.77
CA ILE A 158 6.68 7.81 10.37
C ILE A 158 7.53 7.05 9.35
N HIS A 159 7.11 6.97 8.07
CA HIS A 159 7.90 6.31 7.02
C HIS A 159 8.97 7.20 6.36
N SER A 160 8.93 8.52 6.55
CA SER A 160 9.99 9.45 6.11
C SER A 160 11.01 9.77 7.21
N ALA A 161 10.72 9.40 8.47
CA ALA A 161 11.70 9.41 9.54
C ALA A 161 12.67 8.24 9.33
N SER A 162 13.84 8.57 8.78
CA SER A 162 15.04 7.72 8.72
C SER A 162 15.24 6.92 10.02
N PRO A 163 15.71 5.64 9.97
CA PRO A 163 15.97 4.82 11.16
C PRO A 163 17.04 5.37 12.12
N SER A 164 17.64 6.53 11.85
CA SER A 164 18.76 7.05 12.64
C SER A 164 18.34 7.70 13.97
N ALA A 165 17.05 7.86 14.26
CA ALA A 165 16.61 8.57 15.47
C ALA A 165 16.16 7.67 16.63
N PHE A 166 16.07 6.34 16.45
CA PHE A 166 15.61 5.42 17.49
C PHE A 166 16.74 4.63 18.18
N GLY A 167 17.99 4.80 17.76
CA GLY A 167 19.15 4.08 18.33
C GLY A 167 19.83 4.76 19.53
N GLU A 168 19.53 6.03 19.81
CA GLU A 168 20.26 6.80 20.82
C GLU A 168 19.61 6.78 22.22
N ALA A 169 18.42 6.18 22.35
CA ALA A 169 17.71 6.06 23.64
C ALA A 169 18.08 4.81 24.44
N ASN A 170 18.72 3.80 23.84
CA ASN A 170 19.11 2.55 24.54
C ASN A 170 20.54 2.57 25.12
N ARG A 171 21.27 3.68 24.98
CA ARG A 171 22.67 3.77 25.45
C ARG A 171 22.84 4.44 26.82
N LEU A 172 21.76 4.97 27.42
CA LEU A 172 21.78 5.63 28.73
C LEU A 172 21.16 4.79 29.87
N GLY A 173 20.76 3.55 29.61
CA GLY A 173 20.10 2.68 30.60
C GLY A 173 21.00 1.63 31.27
N ASN A 174 22.26 1.48 30.87
CA ASN A 174 23.11 0.36 31.32
C ASN A 174 24.25 0.76 32.28
N GLU A 175 24.19 1.96 32.87
CA GLU A 175 25.09 2.41 33.94
C GLU A 175 24.27 2.75 35.20
N LYS A 176 23.73 1.72 35.89
CA LYS A 176 23.43 1.74 37.33
C LYS A 176 22.78 0.43 37.80
N ALA A 177 23.62 -0.57 38.03
CA ALA A 177 23.48 -1.58 39.09
C ALA A 177 24.82 -2.31 39.12
N SER A 178 25.73 -1.88 40.02
CA SER A 178 26.03 -2.58 41.28
C SER A 178 26.70 -3.94 41.03
N THR A 179 27.87 -4.27 41.56
CA THR A 179 28.58 -3.74 42.74
C THR A 179 29.96 -4.40 42.80
N SER A 180 30.91 -3.68 43.40
CA SER A 180 32.11 -4.16 44.09
C SER A 180 31.95 -5.57 44.72
N ASP A 181 32.83 -6.53 44.45
CA ASP A 181 34.21 -6.69 44.97
C ASP A 181 34.27 -7.68 46.15
N ALA A 182 35.36 -8.45 46.17
CA ALA A 182 35.94 -9.22 47.26
C ALA A 182 35.48 -10.68 47.57
N SER A 183 36.47 -11.57 47.36
CA SER A 183 36.91 -12.70 48.21
C SER A 183 36.21 -14.06 48.01
N ALA A 184 36.84 -15.04 47.36
CA ALA A 184 37.92 -15.92 47.85
C ALA A 184 37.51 -16.81 49.04
N ILE A 185 37.42 -18.12 48.80
CA ILE A 185 37.88 -19.22 49.67
C ILE A 185 37.97 -20.51 48.83
N SER A 186 39.09 -21.20 48.99
CA SER A 186 39.54 -22.47 48.42
C SER A 186 39.07 -23.67 49.27
N PHE A 187 39.52 -24.87 48.89
CA PHE A 187 39.33 -26.23 49.44
C PHE A 187 38.15 -26.98 48.82
N GLY A 188 38.29 -28.18 48.26
CA GLY A 188 39.33 -29.20 48.38
C GLY A 188 38.67 -30.56 48.64
N GLU A 189 39.26 -31.63 48.09
CA GLU A 189 39.08 -33.05 48.45
C GLU A 189 37.80 -33.82 48.01
N ASP A 190 38.06 -34.71 47.05
CA ASP A 190 38.06 -36.18 47.19
C ASP A 190 36.79 -37.02 47.45
N SER A 191 36.70 -38.05 46.60
CA SER A 191 36.33 -39.45 46.90
C SER A 191 34.87 -39.79 47.21
N LYS A 192 34.16 -40.42 46.26
CA LYS A 192 34.07 -41.89 46.08
C LYS A 192 33.18 -42.26 44.91
#